data_AF-A0A840S534-F1
#
_entry.id   AF-A0A840S534-F1
#
_cell.length_a   1.000
_cell.length_b   1.000
_cell.length_c   1.000
_cell.angle_alpha   90.00
_cell.angle_beta   90.00
_cell.angle_gamma   90.00
#
_symmetry.space_group_name_H-M   'P 1'
#
loop_
_entity.id
_entity.type
_entity.pdbx_description
1 polymer ?
#
loop_
_entity_poly.entity_id
_entity_poly.type
_entity_poly.pdbx_seq_one_letter_code
_entity_poly.pdbx_strand_id
1 'polypeptide(L)'
;MVLAFGALMVILGLLSGGVLTAAALGATALQPGWTAWLAYPGLILLGYGLFVIPANAGPIHLLTKGSGALCLMLGMVAIAVLVLRSLGILVFEGGTFTLWWVFGCSLVLGPLGWLGSRVPKQGA
;
A
#
# COMPACT_ATOMS: atom_id res chain seq x y z
N MET A 1 14.72 -7.37 -15.61
CA MET A 1 13.57 -6.65 -16.24
C MET A 1 12.28 -6.86 -15.47
N VAL A 2 11.81 -8.10 -15.27
CA VAL A 2 10.57 -8.40 -14.52
C VAL A 2 10.57 -7.82 -13.10
N LEU A 3 11.70 -7.91 -12.37
CA LEU A 3 11.87 -7.33 -11.04
C LEU A 3 11.72 -5.80 -10.99
N ALA A 4 12.33 -5.10 -11.95
CA ALA A 4 12.22 -3.64 -12.03
C ALA A 4 10.78 -3.22 -12.34
N PHE A 5 10.08 -3.98 -13.18
CA PHE A 5 8.69 -3.75 -13.50
C PHE A 5 7.77 -3.96 -12.27
N GLY A 6 7.95 -5.07 -11.53
CA GLY A 6 7.23 -5.30 -10.28
C GLY A 6 7.48 -4.21 -9.23
N ALA A 7 8.72 -3.74 -9.11
CA ALA A 7 9.06 -2.63 -8.21
C ALA A 7 8.36 -1.33 -8.60
N LEU A 8 8.32 -1.03 -9.89
CA LEU A 8 7.65 0.14 -10.43
C LEU A 8 6.13 0.08 -10.18
N MET A 9 5.52 -1.10 -10.33
CA MET A 9 4.11 -1.31 -9.98
C MET A 9 3.86 -1.07 -8.49
N VAL A 10 4.71 -1.59 -7.60
CA VAL A 10 4.58 -1.36 -6.15
C VAL A 10 4.72 0.12 -5.81
N ILE A 11 5.70 0.82 -6.39
CA ILE A 11 5.90 2.25 -6.18
C ILE A 11 4.68 3.05 -6.62
N LEU A 12 4.16 2.77 -7.83
CA LEU A 12 2.94 3.43 -8.33
C LEU A 12 1.72 3.14 -7.45
N GLY A 13 1.59 1.91 -6.96
CA GLY A 13 0.58 1.54 -5.97
C GLY A 13 0.71 2.41 -4.72
N LEU A 14 1.88 2.42 -4.08
CA LEU A 14 2.15 3.23 -2.88
C LEU A 14 1.87 4.72 -3.08
N LEU A 15 2.30 5.27 -4.23
CA LEU A 15 2.00 6.66 -4.60
C LEU A 15 0.48 6.89 -4.70
N SER A 16 -0.27 5.96 -5.29
CA SER A 16 -1.72 6.03 -5.36
C SER A 16 -2.37 6.04 -3.97
N GLY A 17 -1.93 5.15 -3.07
CA GLY A 17 -2.39 5.14 -1.67
C GLY A 17 -2.04 6.43 -0.91
N GLY A 18 -0.84 6.97 -1.15
CA GLY A 18 -0.39 8.25 -0.60
C GLY A 18 -1.27 9.40 -1.06
N VAL A 19 -1.58 9.48 -2.37
CA VAL A 19 -2.47 10.50 -2.94
C VAL A 19 -3.89 10.36 -2.38
N LEU A 20 -4.43 9.15 -2.26
CA LEU A 20 -5.75 8.92 -1.64
C LEU A 20 -5.79 9.42 -0.20
N THR A 21 -4.73 9.19 0.57
CA THR A 21 -4.62 9.64 1.97
C THR A 21 -4.48 11.17 2.04
N ALA A 22 -3.63 11.75 1.20
CA ALA A 22 -3.41 13.20 1.15
C ALA A 22 -4.65 13.97 0.67
N ALA A 23 -5.38 13.43 -0.30
CA ALA A 23 -6.64 13.99 -0.77
C ALA A 23 -7.72 13.93 0.32
N ALA A 24 -7.81 12.82 1.05
CA ALA A 24 -8.76 12.70 2.17
C ALA A 24 -8.46 13.67 3.32
N LEU A 25 -7.19 14.04 3.49
CA LEU A 25 -6.74 15.07 4.43
C LEU A 25 -6.98 16.51 3.96
N GLY A 26 -7.39 16.71 2.69
CA GLY A 26 -7.46 18.04 2.08
C GLY A 26 -6.08 18.66 1.81
N ALA A 27 -5.00 17.89 1.91
CA ALA A 27 -3.63 18.35 1.67
C ALA A 27 -3.31 18.53 0.18
N THR A 28 -4.17 18.04 -0.71
CA THR A 28 -4.03 18.21 -2.16
C THR A 28 -5.39 18.59 -2.77
N ALA A 29 -5.36 19.42 -3.83
CA ALA A 29 -6.55 19.76 -4.62
C ALA A 29 -6.91 18.66 -5.66
N LEU A 30 -6.18 17.54 -5.64
CA LEU A 30 -6.39 16.43 -6.57
C LEU A 30 -7.62 15.65 -6.13
N GLN A 31 -8.63 15.55 -7.00
CA GLN A 31 -9.73 14.62 -6.81
C GLN A 31 -9.30 13.23 -7.31
N PRO A 32 -9.06 12.26 -6.41
CA PRO A 32 -8.60 10.95 -6.83
C PRO A 32 -9.73 10.22 -7.57
N GLY A 33 -9.54 10.00 -8.86
CA GLY A 33 -10.46 9.24 -9.69
C GLY A 33 -10.46 7.75 -9.34
N TRP A 34 -11.39 6.99 -9.94
CA TRP A 34 -11.54 5.54 -9.76
C TRP A 34 -10.26 4.75 -10.05
N THR A 35 -9.40 5.29 -10.92
CA THR A 35 -8.10 4.71 -11.25
C THR A 35 -7.18 4.63 -10.04
N ALA A 36 -7.12 5.67 -9.19
CA ALA A 36 -6.27 5.67 -8.00
C ALA A 36 -6.73 4.62 -6.97
N TRP A 37 -8.05 4.49 -6.82
CA TRP A 37 -8.69 3.52 -5.93
C TRP A 37 -8.33 2.08 -6.25
N LEU A 38 -8.31 1.72 -7.53
CA LEU A 38 -7.94 0.38 -8.01
C LEU A 38 -6.44 0.19 -8.13
N ALA A 39 -5.71 1.24 -8.54
CA ALA A 39 -4.26 1.20 -8.71
C ALA A 39 -3.56 0.91 -7.38
N TYR A 40 -4.08 1.41 -6.26
CA TYR A 40 -3.46 1.19 -4.96
C TYR A 40 -3.36 -0.31 -4.61
N PRO A 41 -4.46 -1.07 -4.43
CA PRO A 41 -4.36 -2.49 -4.14
C PRO A 41 -3.90 -3.31 -5.35
N GLY A 42 -4.36 -2.96 -6.55
CA GLY A 42 -4.11 -3.75 -7.76
C GLY A 42 -2.64 -3.80 -8.16
N LEU A 43 -1.96 -2.65 -8.19
CA LEU A 43 -0.55 -2.60 -8.59
C LEU A 43 0.37 -3.20 -7.53
N ILE A 44 0.03 -3.08 -6.23
CA ILE A 44 0.76 -3.73 -5.15
C ILE A 44 0.64 -5.25 -5.25
N LEU A 45 -0.57 -5.78 -5.45
CA LEU A 45 -0.81 -7.22 -5.62
C LEU A 45 -0.08 -7.79 -6.84
N LEU A 46 -0.19 -7.12 -7.99
CA LEU A 46 0.51 -7.53 -9.21
C LEU A 46 2.03 -7.46 -9.04
N GLY A 47 2.53 -6.40 -8.41
CA GLY A 47 3.95 -6.26 -8.09
C GLY A 47 4.46 -7.38 -7.18
N TYR A 48 3.70 -7.72 -6.12
CA TYR A 48 4.01 -8.86 -5.26
C TYR A 48 3.96 -10.20 -6.01
N GLY A 49 2.95 -10.42 -6.86
CA GLY A 49 2.87 -11.62 -7.69
C GLY A 49 4.11 -11.78 -8.59
N LEU A 50 4.57 -10.70 -9.20
CA LEU A 50 5.77 -10.70 -10.03
C LEU A 50 7.07 -10.89 -9.23
N PHE A 51 7.07 -10.66 -7.92
CA PHE A 51 8.20 -10.95 -7.04
C PHE A 51 8.25 -12.40 -6.56
N VAL A 52 7.10 -13.05 -6.40
CA VAL A 52 7.02 -14.44 -5.94
C VAL A 52 7.42 -15.43 -7.05
N ILE A 53 7.17 -15.11 -8.32
CA ILE A 53 7.46 -16.00 -9.46
C ILE A 53 8.98 -16.23 -9.67
N PRO A 54 9.85 -15.21 -9.69
CA PRO A 54 11.30 -15.39 -9.75
C PRO A 54 11.88 -15.55 -8.34
N ALA A 55 11.46 -16.59 -7.60
CA ALA A 55 11.98 -16.90 -6.27
C ALA A 55 13.45 -17.36 -6.35
N ASN A 56 14.44 -16.44 -6.30
CA ASN A 56 15.83 -16.85 -6.04
C ASN A 56 16.86 -15.79 -5.59
N ALA A 57 16.47 -14.59 -5.12
CA ALA A 57 17.48 -13.59 -4.70
C ALA A 57 17.10 -12.85 -3.40
N GLY A 58 18.05 -12.76 -2.46
CA GLY A 58 17.95 -11.96 -1.22
C GLY A 58 17.48 -10.50 -1.39
N PRO A 59 17.80 -9.77 -2.48
CA PRO A 59 17.23 -8.44 -2.71
C PRO A 59 15.69 -8.41 -2.81
N ILE A 60 15.06 -9.49 -3.28
CA ILE A 60 13.59 -9.59 -3.39
C ILE A 60 12.94 -9.60 -2.01
N HIS A 61 13.63 -10.19 -1.02
CA HIS A 61 13.20 -10.30 0.36
C HIS A 61 13.13 -8.93 1.05
N LEU A 62 14.16 -8.10 0.87
CA LEU A 62 14.19 -6.75 1.42
C LEU A 62 13.13 -5.85 0.77
N LEU A 63 12.91 -6.01 -0.53
CA LEU A 63 11.96 -5.19 -1.28
C LEU A 63 10.50 -5.49 -0.91
N THR A 64 10.12 -6.77 -0.77
CA THR A 64 8.77 -7.20 -0.33
C THR A 64 8.51 -6.86 1.13
N LYS A 65 9.52 -7.00 2.01
CA LYS A 65 9.41 -6.58 3.42
C LYS A 65 9.28 -5.07 3.56
N GLY A 66 10.08 -4.30 2.80
CA GLY A 66 10.05 -2.84 2.83
C GLY A 66 8.72 -2.28 2.31
N SER A 67 8.23 -2.79 1.19
CA SER A 67 6.93 -2.40 0.63
C SER A 67 5.76 -2.79 1.53
N GLY A 68 5.81 -3.96 2.17
CA GLY A 68 4.83 -4.35 3.19
C GLY A 68 4.82 -3.40 4.39
N ALA A 69 6.01 -3.00 4.87
CA ALA A 69 6.14 -2.02 5.95
C ALA A 69 5.63 -0.62 5.55
N LEU A 70 5.90 -0.18 4.33
CA LEU A 70 5.38 1.09 3.79
C LEU A 70 3.85 1.05 3.67
N CYS A 71 3.27 -0.07 3.23
CA CYS A 71 1.81 -0.25 3.22
C CYS A 71 1.25 -0.15 4.64
N LEU A 72 1.85 -0.84 5.62
CA LEU A 72 1.40 -0.76 7.02
C LEU A 72 1.53 0.65 7.59
N MET A 73 2.64 1.36 7.33
CA MET A 73 2.79 2.75 7.73
C MET A 73 1.69 3.62 7.13
N LEU A 74 1.38 3.45 5.85
CA LEU A 74 0.28 4.17 5.20
C LEU A 74 -1.07 3.87 5.87
N GLY A 75 -1.34 2.61 6.20
CA GLY A 75 -2.52 2.21 6.97
C GLY A 75 -2.57 2.86 8.35
N MET A 76 -1.43 2.89 9.06
CA MET A 76 -1.32 3.55 10.37
C MET A 76 -1.59 5.05 10.28
N VAL A 77 -1.13 5.71 9.21
CA VAL A 77 -1.47 7.11 8.94
C VAL A 77 -2.97 7.26 8.70
N ALA A 78 -3.58 6.42 7.86
CA ALA A 78 -5.00 6.50 7.55
C ALA A 78 -5.89 6.33 8.80
N ILE A 79 -5.59 5.37 9.68
CA ILE A 79 -6.34 5.19 10.92
C ILE A 79 -6.06 6.30 11.94
N ALA A 80 -4.83 6.80 12.04
CA ALA A 80 -4.50 7.93 12.91
C ALA A 80 -5.31 9.17 12.52
N VAL A 81 -5.43 9.44 11.21
CA VAL A 81 -6.24 10.53 10.68
C VAL A 81 -7.72 10.36 10.98
N LEU A 82 -8.26 9.14 10.84
CA LEU A 82 -9.64 8.83 11.22
C LEU A 82 -9.88 9.06 12.72
N VAL A 83 -8.95 8.64 13.58
CA VAL A 83 -9.03 8.84 15.03
C VAL A 83 -8.98 10.33 15.37
N LEU A 84 -8.00 11.09 14.84
CA LEU A 84 -7.89 12.52 15.08
C LEU A 84 -9.13 13.29 14.62
N ARG A 85 -9.74 12.88 13.50
CA ARG A 85 -11.03 13.42 13.05
C ARG A 85 -12.16 13.09 14.01
N SER A 86 -12.23 11.85 14.49
CA SER A 86 -13.29 11.41 15.43
C SER A 86 -13.23 12.15 16.77
N LEU A 87 -12.04 12.60 17.16
CA LEU A 87 -11.79 13.42 18.34
C LEU A 87 -12.09 14.92 18.09
N GLY A 88 -12.43 15.32 16.86
CA GLY A 88 -12.65 16.71 16.49
C GLY A 88 -11.37 17.55 16.35
N ILE A 89 -10.19 16.93 16.38
CA ILE A 89 -8.90 17.63 16.26
C ILE A 89 -8.65 18.06 14.81
N LEU A 90 -9.06 17.23 13.84
CA LEU A 90 -8.99 17.55 12.42
C LEU A 90 -10.39 17.65 11.83
N VAL A 91 -10.63 18.74 11.09
CA VAL A 91 -11.89 18.95 10.37
C VAL A 91 -11.55 19.11 8.89
N PHE A 92 -12.01 18.16 8.08
CA PHE A 92 -11.83 18.17 6.63
C PHE A 92 -13.08 17.62 5.95
N GLU A 93 -13.43 18.23 4.80
CA GLU A 93 -14.61 17.86 4.00
C GLU A 93 -14.44 16.53 3.24
N GLY A 94 -13.21 16.01 3.15
CA GLY A 94 -12.93 14.74 2.51
C GLY A 94 -13.72 13.57 3.12
N GLY A 95 -14.17 12.63 2.28
CA GLY A 95 -14.91 11.46 2.73
C GLY A 95 -14.05 10.51 3.58
N THR A 96 -14.57 10.07 4.73
CA THR A 96 -13.91 9.07 5.61
C THR A 96 -13.76 7.71 4.91
N PHE A 97 -14.60 7.42 3.93
CA PHE A 97 -14.61 6.17 3.17
C PHE A 97 -13.25 5.89 2.51
N THR A 98 -12.59 6.91 1.96
CA THR A 98 -11.26 6.79 1.34
C THR A 98 -10.21 6.32 2.34
N LEU A 99 -10.24 6.84 3.57
CA LEU A 99 -9.29 6.47 4.63
C LEU A 99 -9.51 5.03 5.09
N TRP A 100 -10.78 4.62 5.24
CA TRP A 100 -11.12 3.23 5.53
C TRP A 100 -10.67 2.27 4.44
N TRP A 101 -10.80 2.65 3.17
CA TRP A 101 -10.31 1.87 2.04
C TRP A 101 -8.79 1.70 2.08
N VAL A 102 -8.05 2.80 2.24
CA VAL A 102 -6.58 2.77 2.34
C VAL A 102 -6.14 1.93 3.54
N PHE A 103 -6.79 2.10 4.69
CA PHE A 103 -6.51 1.31 5.89
C PHE A 103 -6.77 -0.19 5.66
N GLY A 104 -7.94 -0.55 5.15
CA GLY A 104 -8.29 -1.95 4.88
C GLY A 104 -7.33 -2.60 3.88
N CYS A 105 -7.03 -1.94 2.77
CA CYS A 105 -6.06 -2.43 1.79
C CYS A 105 -4.66 -2.54 2.40
N SER A 106 -4.19 -1.54 3.15
CA SER A 106 -2.89 -1.55 3.83
C SER A 106 -2.76 -2.73 4.79
N LEU A 107 -3.82 -3.03 5.53
CA LEU A 107 -3.86 -4.09 6.52
C LEU A 107 -3.88 -5.49 5.90
N VAL A 108 -4.42 -5.62 4.67
CA VAL A 108 -4.34 -6.87 3.89
C VAL A 108 -2.98 -7.00 3.20
N LEU A 109 -2.51 -5.95 2.53
CA LEU A 109 -1.29 -5.98 1.69
C LEU A 109 -0.01 -5.98 2.52
N GLY A 110 -0.01 -5.32 3.68
CA GLY A 110 1.14 -5.26 4.58
C GLY A 110 1.62 -6.64 5.03
N PRO A 111 0.76 -7.46 5.65
CA PRO A 111 1.09 -8.83 6.03
C PRO A 111 1.42 -9.72 4.84
N LEU A 112 0.78 -9.54 3.68
CA LEU A 112 1.11 -10.30 2.47
C LEU A 112 2.56 -10.09 2.02
N GLY A 113 3.06 -8.86 2.07
CA GLY A 113 4.48 -8.58 1.80
C GLY A 113 5.42 -9.24 2.82
N TRP A 114 4.99 -9.35 4.09
CA TRP A 114 5.78 -9.99 5.14
C TRP A 114 5.75 -11.53 5.08
N LEU A 115 4.58 -12.11 4.81
CA LEU A 115 4.39 -13.56 4.65
C LEU A 115 5.05 -14.08 3.37
N GLY A 116 4.95 -13.33 2.26
CA GLY A 116 5.68 -13.65 1.03
C GLY A 116 7.19 -13.68 1.23
N SER A 117 7.70 -12.89 2.19
CA SER A 117 9.11 -12.90 2.59
C SER A 117 9.49 -14.12 3.45
N ARG A 118 8.52 -14.80 4.07
CA ARG A 118 8.76 -15.90 5.03
C ARG A 118 8.57 -17.29 4.44
N VAL A 119 8.17 -17.44 3.17
CA VAL A 119 7.98 -18.76 2.55
C VAL A 119 9.31 -19.52 2.61
N PRO A 120 9.44 -20.53 3.48
CA PRO A 120 10.65 -21.32 3.56
C PRO A 120 10.70 -22.23 2.33
N LYS A 121 11.90 -22.46 1.79
CA LYS A 121 12.17 -23.55 0.85
C LYS A 121 11.56 -24.85 1.42
N GLN A 122 10.49 -25.36 0.82
CA GLN A 122 10.29 -26.81 0.81
C GLN A 122 11.26 -27.39 -0.21
N GLY A 123 12.05 -28.36 0.24
CA GLY A 123 13.32 -28.77 -0.35
C GLY A 123 13.24 -29.25 -1.80
N ALA A 124 14.35 -29.01 -2.50
CA ALA A 124 14.79 -29.75 -3.67
C ALA A 124 16.28 -30.07 -3.44
#